data_AF-A0A829F0P0-F1
#
_entry.id   AF-A0A829F0P0-F1
#
_cell.length_a   1.000
_cell.length_b   1.000
_cell.length_c   1.000
_cell.angle_alpha   90.00
_cell.angle_beta   90.00
_cell.angle_gamma   90.00
#
_symmetry.space_group_name_H-M   'P 1'
#
loop_
_entity.id
_entity.type
_entity.pdbx_description
1 polymer ?
#
loop_
_entity_poly.entity_id
_entity_poly.type
_entity_poly.pdbx_seq_one_letter_code
_entity_poly.pdbx_strand_id
1 'polypeptide(L)'
;MRLFEIDEYTLPPFDHVNWQKTKELVGVFLSAFKVNRERVGMSVYPNLTQDCTLVVSIDPIKEKWKEGILLSNYEENYMKTEQCFIHAFTAIMHPYRPEVTERRRRVFFYRYLYGLPVPLVSERINYQKNIIVDDSKMAMMQFALALDLLVLE
;
A
#
# COMPACT_ATOMS: atom_id res chain seq x y z
N MET A 1 -13.93 -4.80 -31.38
CA MET A 1 -12.83 -4.29 -30.53
C MET A 1 -13.46 -3.82 -29.23
N ARG A 2 -13.03 -4.34 -28.08
CA ARG A 2 -13.46 -3.78 -26.80
C ARG A 2 -12.72 -2.46 -26.59
N LEU A 3 -13.37 -1.49 -25.95
CA LEU A 3 -12.72 -0.21 -25.58
C LEU A 3 -11.93 -0.35 -24.26
N PHE A 4 -12.11 -1.47 -23.55
CA PHE A 4 -11.54 -1.73 -22.25
C PHE A 4 -11.19 -3.21 -22.14
N GLU A 5 -9.91 -3.50 -21.93
CA GLU A 5 -9.38 -4.87 -21.81
C GLU A 5 -9.54 -5.35 -20.36
N ILE A 6 -10.68 -6.00 -20.08
CA ILE A 6 -11.06 -6.40 -18.71
C ILE A 6 -10.03 -7.31 -18.04
N ASP A 7 -9.32 -8.10 -18.84
CA ASP A 7 -8.35 -9.08 -18.35
C ASP A 7 -7.13 -8.40 -17.70
N GLU A 8 -6.79 -7.17 -18.11
CA GLU A 8 -5.72 -6.37 -17.52
C GLU A 8 -6.05 -5.87 -16.10
N TYR A 9 -7.34 -5.82 -15.74
CA TYR A 9 -7.82 -5.29 -14.46
C TYR A 9 -8.47 -6.36 -13.58
N THR A 10 -8.53 -7.61 -14.05
CA THR A 10 -9.15 -8.70 -13.31
C THR A 10 -8.16 -9.27 -12.31
N LEU A 11 -8.56 -9.29 -11.03
CA LEU A 11 -7.76 -9.92 -9.98
C LEU A 11 -7.80 -11.44 -10.13
N PRO A 12 -6.65 -12.13 -9.97
CA PRO A 12 -6.60 -13.58 -10.00
C PRO A 12 -7.31 -14.18 -8.77
N PRO A 13 -7.78 -15.44 -8.85
CA PRO A 13 -8.29 -16.17 -7.70
C PRO A 13 -7.23 -16.28 -6.59
N PHE A 14 -7.66 -16.20 -5.33
CA PHE A 14 -6.75 -16.28 -4.18
C PHE A 14 -5.91 -17.57 -4.14
N ASP A 15 -6.45 -18.67 -4.67
CA ASP A 15 -5.81 -19.99 -4.64
C ASP A 15 -4.71 -20.13 -5.69
N HIS A 16 -4.63 -19.22 -6.67
CA HIS A 16 -3.58 -19.20 -7.70
C HIS A 16 -2.42 -18.27 -7.33
N VAL A 17 -2.47 -17.64 -6.16
CA VAL A 17 -1.43 -16.69 -5.72
C VAL A 17 -0.43 -17.42 -4.84
N ASN A 18 0.85 -17.34 -5.22
CA ASN A 18 1.95 -17.72 -4.34
C ASN A 18 2.09 -16.68 -3.22
N TRP A 19 1.35 -16.89 -2.14
CA TRP A 19 1.28 -15.95 -1.02
C TRP A 19 2.59 -15.80 -0.28
N GLN A 20 3.39 -16.87 -0.20
CA GLN A 20 4.68 -16.82 0.48
C GLN A 20 5.60 -15.86 -0.27
N LYS A 21 5.76 -16.04 -1.58
CA LYS A 21 6.64 -15.20 -2.39
C LYS A 21 6.13 -13.77 -2.51
N THR A 22 4.82 -13.60 -2.72
CA THR A 22 4.19 -12.27 -2.77
C THR A 22 4.45 -11.48 -1.49
N LYS A 23 4.25 -12.09 -0.31
CA LYS A 23 4.51 -11.43 0.98
C LYS A 23 5.99 -11.11 1.19
N GLU A 24 6.89 -11.96 0.72
CA GLU A 24 8.34 -11.71 0.76
C GLU A 24 8.71 -10.46 -0.06
N LEU A 25 8.23 -10.39 -1.31
CA LEU A 25 8.52 -9.26 -2.22
C LEU A 25 7.92 -7.94 -1.71
N VAL A 26 6.67 -7.97 -1.25
CA VAL A 26 6.06 -6.78 -0.61
C VAL A 26 6.81 -6.39 0.66
N GLY A 27 7.30 -7.37 1.43
CA GLY A 27 8.14 -7.12 2.61
C GLY A 27 9.45 -6.40 2.27
N VAL A 28 10.13 -6.81 1.19
CA VAL A 28 11.32 -6.12 0.67
C VAL A 28 11.00 -4.67 0.31
N PHE A 29 9.91 -4.45 -0.43
CA PHE A 29 9.45 -3.11 -0.79
C PHE A 29 9.15 -2.25 0.45
N LEU A 30 8.35 -2.75 1.39
CA LEU A 30 7.96 -1.99 2.59
C LEU A 30 9.18 -1.66 3.46
N SER A 31 10.17 -2.55 3.56
CA SER A 31 11.44 -2.26 4.23
C SER A 31 12.20 -1.12 3.55
N ALA A 32 12.33 -1.15 2.22
CA ALA A 32 13.00 -0.09 1.46
C ALA A 32 12.27 1.25 1.61
N PHE A 33 10.94 1.25 1.49
CA PHE A 33 10.08 2.41 1.71
C PHE A 33 10.32 3.05 3.09
N LYS A 34 10.27 2.24 4.16
CA LYS A 34 10.49 2.69 5.54
C LYS A 34 11.88 3.29 5.74
N VAL A 35 12.92 2.62 5.25
CA VAL A 35 14.31 3.07 5.35
C VAL A 35 14.54 4.38 4.60
N ASN A 36 13.97 4.53 3.40
CA ASN A 36 14.16 5.74 2.60
C ASN A 36 13.46 6.95 3.23
N ARG A 37 12.30 6.77 3.87
CA ARG A 37 11.63 7.82 4.65
C ARG A 37 12.47 8.28 5.83
N GLU A 38 12.97 7.33 6.63
CA GLU A 38 13.82 7.63 7.79
C GLU A 38 15.09 8.41 7.39
N ARG A 39 15.74 8.02 6.28
CA ARG A 39 16.98 8.65 5.78
C ARG A 39 16.83 10.13 5.44
N VAL A 40 15.63 10.57 5.06
CA VAL A 40 15.34 11.96 4.74
C VAL A 40 14.63 12.69 5.87
N GLY A 41 14.57 12.10 7.07
CA GLY A 41 13.96 12.68 8.26
C GLY A 41 12.43 12.65 8.27
N MET A 42 11.80 11.83 7.43
CA MET A 42 10.35 11.64 7.40
C MET A 42 9.93 10.49 8.31
N SER A 43 8.75 10.60 8.92
CA SER A 43 8.16 9.49 9.68
C SER A 43 8.07 8.23 8.82
N VAL A 44 8.56 7.11 9.34
CA VAL A 44 8.48 5.77 8.73
C VAL A 44 7.05 5.37 8.34
N TYR A 45 6.06 5.87 9.08
CA TYR A 45 4.64 5.66 8.83
C TYR A 45 4.05 6.90 8.17
N PRO A 46 3.52 6.81 6.93
CA PRO A 46 2.86 7.93 6.28
C PRO A 46 1.57 8.29 7.03
N ASN A 47 1.23 9.58 7.05
CA ASN A 47 0.03 10.05 7.72
C ASN A 47 -1.21 9.73 6.88
N LEU A 48 -2.24 9.21 7.54
CA LEU A 48 -3.56 8.96 6.95
C LEU A 48 -4.59 9.92 7.53
N THR A 49 -5.54 10.34 6.70
CA THR A 49 -6.77 10.99 7.14
C THR A 49 -7.67 9.99 7.88
N GLN A 50 -8.74 10.48 8.51
CA GLN A 50 -9.75 9.60 9.10
C GLN A 50 -10.33 8.63 8.05
N ASP A 51 -10.53 9.09 6.82
CA ASP A 51 -11.05 8.31 5.69
C ASP A 51 -9.96 7.45 5.02
N CYS A 52 -8.81 7.26 5.69
CA CYS A 52 -7.70 6.44 5.22
C CYS A 52 -7.21 6.83 3.81
N THR A 53 -7.34 8.12 3.48
CA THR A 53 -6.64 8.74 2.35
C THR A 53 -5.27 9.21 2.83
N LEU A 54 -4.30 9.26 1.92
CA LEU A 54 -2.98 9.80 2.25
C LEU A 54 -3.11 11.29 2.49
N VAL A 55 -2.65 11.77 3.65
CA VAL A 55 -2.59 13.21 3.91
C VAL A 55 -1.52 13.78 2.98
N VAL A 56 -1.91 14.73 2.12
CA VAL A 56 -0.94 15.52 1.36
C VAL A 56 -0.28 16.48 2.33
N SER A 57 0.71 16.02 3.08
CA SER A 57 1.63 16.91 3.77
C SER A 57 2.50 17.61 2.73
N ILE A 58 2.79 18.90 2.95
CA ILE A 58 3.84 19.59 2.19
C ILE A 58 5.11 18.77 2.35
N ASP A 59 5.55 18.17 1.25
CA ASP A 59 6.74 17.35 1.20
C ASP A 59 7.88 18.23 0.66
N PRO A 60 8.80 18.71 1.53
CA PRO A 60 9.86 19.62 1.11
C PRO A 60 10.72 19.05 -0.02
N ILE A 61 10.81 17.72 -0.16
CA ILE A 61 11.59 17.06 -1.21
C ILE A 61 10.83 17.12 -2.55
N LYS A 62 9.50 16.95 -2.53
CA LYS A 62 8.66 17.19 -3.71
C LYS A 62 8.71 18.64 -4.16
N GLU A 63 8.72 19.59 -3.23
CA GLU A 63 8.80 21.01 -3.59
C GLU A 63 10.16 21.35 -4.21
N LYS A 64 11.28 20.88 -3.64
CA LYS A 64 12.60 20.98 -4.28
C LYS A 64 12.60 20.44 -5.70
N TRP A 65 12.00 19.27 -5.91
CA TRP A 65 11.92 18.64 -7.23
C TRP A 65 11.11 19.49 -8.23
N LYS A 66 9.97 20.05 -7.80
CA LYS A 66 9.14 20.96 -8.63
C LYS A 66 9.88 22.26 -8.98
N GLU A 67 10.69 22.77 -8.06
CA GLU A 67 11.53 23.96 -8.27
C GLU A 67 12.75 23.69 -9.16
N GLY A 68 12.96 22.44 -9.60
CA GLY A 68 14.09 22.04 -10.44
C GLY A 68 15.41 21.96 -9.68
N ILE A 69 15.37 21.93 -8.34
CA ILE A 69 16.55 21.75 -7.50
C ILE A 69 17.00 20.28 -7.60
N LEU A 70 18.30 20.08 -7.81
CA LEU A 70 18.89 18.75 -7.87
C LEU A 70 18.71 18.02 -6.53
N LEU A 71 18.11 16.84 -6.59
CA LEU A 71 17.93 15.98 -5.43
C LEU A 71 19.21 15.20 -5.13
N SER A 72 19.47 14.95 -3.85
CA SER A 72 20.47 13.96 -3.44
C SER A 72 19.99 12.54 -3.76
N ASN A 73 20.93 11.58 -3.84
CA ASN A 73 20.59 10.17 -4.05
C ASN A 73 19.60 9.62 -2.99
N TYR A 74 19.65 10.11 -1.74
CA TYR A 74 18.67 9.71 -0.72
C TYR A 74 17.27 10.28 -0.98
N GLU A 75 17.19 11.54 -1.41
CA GLU A 75 15.94 12.20 -1.78
C GLU A 75 15.30 11.57 -3.03
N GLU A 76 16.10 11.19 -4.03
CA GLU A 76 15.63 10.46 -5.21
C GLU A 76 15.06 9.08 -4.84
N ASN A 77 15.77 8.33 -4.00
CA ASN A 77 15.31 7.02 -3.54
C ASN A 77 14.03 7.11 -2.71
N TYR A 78 13.92 8.13 -1.84
CA TYR A 78 12.69 8.46 -1.13
C TYR A 78 11.55 8.71 -2.12
N MET A 79 11.74 9.64 -3.06
CA MET A 79 10.73 10.01 -4.06
C MET A 79 10.23 8.80 -4.85
N LYS A 80 11.15 7.93 -5.28
CA LYS A 80 10.81 6.68 -5.98
C LYS A 80 9.92 5.78 -5.13
N THR A 81 10.33 5.46 -3.91
CA THR A 81 9.55 4.57 -3.04
C THR A 81 8.24 5.20 -2.57
N GLU A 82 8.19 6.52 -2.39
CA GLU A 82 7.00 7.26 -2.00
C GLU A 82 5.94 7.23 -3.11
N GLN A 83 6.36 7.44 -4.37
CA GLN A 83 5.46 7.33 -5.52
C GLN A 83 4.92 5.92 -5.70
N CYS A 84 5.78 4.90 -5.57
CA CYS A 84 5.33 3.50 -5.60
C CYS A 84 4.32 3.22 -4.48
N PHE A 85 4.58 3.68 -3.25
CA PHE A 85 3.66 3.45 -2.14
C PHE A 85 2.31 4.14 -2.38
N ILE A 86 2.30 5.39 -2.83
CA ILE A 86 1.08 6.13 -3.16
C ILE A 86 0.29 5.37 -4.23
N HIS A 87 0.95 4.93 -5.30
CA HIS A 87 0.33 4.19 -6.39
C HIS A 87 -0.32 2.88 -5.87
N ALA A 88 0.43 2.07 -5.15
CA ALA A 88 -0.02 0.78 -4.65
C ALA A 88 -1.11 0.89 -3.57
N PHE A 89 -0.97 1.85 -2.67
CA PHE A 89 -1.94 2.06 -1.59
C PHE A 89 -3.27 2.60 -2.11
N THR A 90 -3.24 3.47 -3.12
CA THR A 90 -4.47 3.98 -3.74
C THR A 90 -5.21 2.92 -4.56
N ALA A 91 -4.50 1.92 -5.10
CA ALA A 91 -5.09 0.75 -5.76
C ALA A 91 -5.90 -0.16 -4.82
N ILE A 92 -5.69 -0.07 -3.50
CA ILE A 92 -6.56 -0.75 -2.52
C ILE A 92 -7.92 -0.06 -2.55
N MET A 93 -8.88 -0.69 -3.24
CA MET A 93 -10.19 -0.10 -3.52
C MET A 93 -11.28 -1.17 -3.64
N HIS A 94 -12.48 -0.86 -3.18
CA HIS A 94 -13.68 -1.64 -3.44
C HIS A 94 -14.51 -0.94 -4.53
N PRO A 95 -15.01 -1.66 -5.55
CA PRO A 95 -15.65 -1.06 -6.73
C PRO A 95 -16.92 -0.26 -6.42
N TYR A 96 -17.65 -0.62 -5.35
CA TYR A 96 -18.98 -0.04 -5.06
C TYR A 96 -19.16 0.51 -3.64
N ARG A 97 -18.19 0.30 -2.74
CA ARG A 97 -18.39 0.48 -1.30
C ARG A 97 -17.22 1.25 -0.69
N PRO A 98 -17.29 2.59 -0.62
CA PRO A 98 -16.18 3.40 -0.11
C PRO A 98 -15.79 3.02 1.33
N GLU A 99 -16.75 2.66 2.18
CA GLU A 99 -16.51 2.22 3.55
C GLU A 99 -15.67 0.92 3.62
N VAL A 100 -15.78 0.05 2.61
CA VAL A 100 -14.94 -1.14 2.49
C VAL A 100 -13.53 -0.76 2.02
N THR A 101 -13.39 0.23 1.14
CA THR A 101 -12.09 0.80 0.76
C THR A 101 -11.35 1.35 1.98
N GLU A 102 -12.01 2.20 2.77
CA GLU A 102 -11.44 2.79 3.98
C GLU A 102 -10.99 1.70 4.96
N ARG A 103 -11.86 0.71 5.21
CA ARG A 103 -11.57 -0.41 6.10
C ARG A 103 -10.38 -1.24 5.59
N ARG A 104 -10.33 -1.59 4.30
CA ARG A 104 -9.22 -2.36 3.71
C ARG A 104 -7.89 -1.62 3.83
N ARG A 105 -7.88 -0.32 3.56
CA ARG A 105 -6.68 0.53 3.72
C ARG A 105 -6.23 0.58 5.17
N ARG A 106 -7.16 0.72 6.12
CA ARG A 106 -6.87 0.68 7.56
C ARG A 106 -6.31 -0.68 8.01
N VAL A 107 -6.91 -1.77 7.53
CA VAL A 107 -6.42 -3.13 7.77
C VAL A 107 -5.01 -3.29 7.21
N PHE A 108 -4.75 -2.87 5.97
CA PHE A 108 -3.43 -2.94 5.36
C PHE A 108 -2.39 -2.19 6.19
N PHE A 109 -2.72 -0.96 6.59
CA PHE A 109 -1.86 -0.11 7.40
C PHE A 109 -1.50 -0.78 8.74
N TYR A 110 -2.49 -1.25 9.49
CA TYR A 110 -2.22 -1.90 10.77
C TYR A 110 -1.51 -3.26 10.64
N ARG A 111 -1.90 -4.08 9.66
CA ARG A 111 -1.34 -5.43 9.49
C ARG A 111 0.08 -5.42 8.96
N TYR A 112 0.33 -4.62 7.92
CA TYR A 112 1.55 -4.73 7.12
C TYR A 112 2.53 -3.58 7.34
N LEU A 113 2.04 -2.37 7.65
CA LEU A 113 2.94 -1.29 8.05
C LEU A 113 3.29 -1.40 9.54
N TYR A 114 2.29 -1.52 10.43
CA TYR A 114 2.52 -1.58 11.88
C TYR A 114 2.82 -2.99 12.41
N GLY A 115 2.66 -4.03 11.58
CA GLY A 115 2.95 -5.41 11.97
C GLY A 115 2.00 -5.98 13.04
N LEU A 116 0.79 -5.45 13.18
CA LEU A 116 -0.15 -5.91 14.19
C LEU A 116 -0.79 -7.25 13.80
N PRO A 117 -1.02 -8.17 14.77
CA PRO A 117 -1.70 -9.43 14.50
C PRO A 117 -3.21 -9.24 14.30
N VAL A 118 -3.87 -10.19 13.63
CA VAL A 118 -5.32 -10.16 13.33
C VAL A 118 -6.19 -9.78 14.55
N PRO A 119 -6.01 -10.37 15.75
CA PRO A 119 -6.87 -10.06 16.89
C PRO A 119 -6.78 -8.60 17.32
N LEU A 120 -5.57 -8.03 17.35
CA LEU A 120 -5.37 -6.65 17.76
C LEU A 120 -5.92 -5.66 16.71
N VAL A 121 -5.81 -5.99 15.43
CA VAL A 121 -6.45 -5.18 14.38
C VAL A 121 -7.97 -5.25 14.49
N SER A 122 -8.53 -6.45 14.69
CA SER A 122 -9.96 -6.70 14.90
C SER A 122 -10.52 -5.84 16.04
N GLU A 123 -9.83 -5.78 17.17
CA GLU A 123 -10.18 -4.93 18.32
C GLU A 123 -10.11 -3.44 17.97
N ARG A 124 -9.02 -2.98 17.35
CA ARG A 124 -8.80 -1.55 17.05
C ARG A 124 -9.79 -0.99 16.04
N ILE A 125 -10.16 -1.78 15.04
CA ILE A 125 -11.10 -1.32 14.00
C ILE A 125 -12.55 -1.73 14.28
N ASN A 126 -12.78 -2.52 15.33
CA ASN A 126 -14.08 -3.04 15.73
C ASN A 126 -14.79 -3.86 14.64
N TYR A 127 -14.06 -4.80 14.02
CA TYR A 127 -14.60 -5.76 13.05
C TYR A 127 -14.19 -7.19 13.40
N GLN A 128 -15.02 -8.17 13.02
CA GLN A 128 -14.75 -9.59 13.26
C GLN A 128 -13.47 -10.08 12.56
N LYS A 129 -12.79 -11.05 13.16
CA LYS A 129 -11.47 -11.56 12.69
C LYS A 129 -11.49 -12.10 11.25
N ASN A 130 -12.58 -12.74 10.83
CA ASN A 130 -12.77 -13.21 9.45
C ASN A 130 -12.74 -12.05 8.46
N ILE A 131 -13.45 -10.96 8.75
CA ILE A 131 -13.45 -9.74 7.92
C ILE A 131 -12.03 -9.17 7.82
N ILE A 132 -11.29 -9.14 8.94
CA ILE A 132 -9.89 -8.70 8.93
C ILE A 132 -9.05 -9.58 8.00
N VAL A 133 -9.22 -10.90 8.05
CA VAL A 133 -8.46 -11.82 7.21
C VAL A 133 -8.76 -11.59 5.73
N ASP A 134 -10.04 -11.47 5.36
CA ASP A 134 -10.47 -11.28 3.97
C ASP A 134 -9.96 -9.94 3.41
N ASP A 135 -10.13 -8.86 4.17
CA ASP A 135 -9.64 -7.54 3.76
C ASP A 135 -8.11 -7.49 3.75
N SER A 136 -7.42 -8.24 4.62
CA SER A 136 -5.96 -8.33 4.61
C SER A 136 -5.44 -9.03 3.35
N LYS A 137 -6.10 -10.11 2.90
CA LYS A 137 -5.73 -10.83 1.68
C LYS A 137 -6.00 -9.98 0.45
N MET A 138 -7.19 -9.37 0.38
CA MET A 138 -7.58 -8.53 -0.75
C MET A 138 -6.67 -7.29 -0.87
N ALA A 139 -6.42 -6.59 0.24
CA ALA A 139 -5.56 -5.42 0.22
C ALA A 139 -4.11 -5.77 -0.15
N MET A 140 -3.58 -6.92 0.33
CA MET A 140 -2.27 -7.41 -0.08
C MET A 140 -2.19 -7.71 -1.57
N MET A 141 -3.20 -8.39 -2.14
CA MET A 141 -3.23 -8.69 -3.57
C MET A 141 -3.28 -7.42 -4.41
N GLN A 142 -4.18 -6.48 -4.09
CA GLN A 142 -4.31 -5.22 -4.82
C GLN A 142 -3.03 -4.39 -4.76
N PHE A 143 -2.42 -4.30 -3.58
CA PHE A 143 -1.16 -3.59 -3.38
C PHE A 143 -0.01 -4.25 -4.15
N ALA A 144 0.11 -5.58 -4.08
CA ALA A 144 1.16 -6.31 -4.76
C ALA A 144 1.02 -6.25 -6.28
N LEU A 145 -0.20 -6.39 -6.80
CA LEU A 145 -0.48 -6.30 -8.23
C LEU A 145 -0.10 -4.93 -8.78
N ALA A 146 -0.43 -3.86 -8.07
CA ALA A 146 -0.10 -2.49 -8.49
C ALA A 146 1.41 -2.20 -8.57
N LEU A 147 2.27 -3.04 -7.98
CA LEU A 147 3.73 -2.91 -8.05
C LEU A 147 4.39 -4.05 -8.82
N ASP A 148 3.60 -4.89 -9.52
CA ASP A 148 4.10 -6.10 -10.18
C ASP A 148 4.85 -7.04 -9.23
N LEU A 149 4.42 -7.10 -7.96
CA LEU A 149 4.98 -7.96 -6.91
C LEU A 149 4.09 -9.19 -6.63
N LEU A 150 2.95 -9.30 -7.32
CA LEU A 150 2.05 -10.45 -7.19
C LEU A 150 2.61 -11.64 -7.98
N VAL A 151 2.88 -12.74 -7.28
CA VAL A 151 3.40 -13.96 -7.90
C VAL A 151 2.30 -15.00 -7.98
N LEU A 152 2.07 -15.53 -9.18
CA LEU A 152 1.11 -16.61 -9.44
C LEU A 152 1.82 -17.97 -9.39
N GLU A 153 1.06 -19.02 -9.07
CA GLU A 153 1.50 -20.43 -9.15
C GLU A 153 1.36 -21.01 -10.57
#